data_AF-A0A3N7DL94-F1
#
_entry.id   AF-A0A3N7DL94-F1
#
_cell.length_a   1.000
_cell.length_b   1.000
_cell.length_c   1.000
_cell.angle_alpha   90.00
_cell.angle_beta   90.00
_cell.angle_gamma   90.00
#
_symmetry.space_group_name_H-M   'P 1'
#
loop_
_entity.id
_entity.type
_entity.pdbx_description
1 polymer ?
#
loop_
_entity_poly.entity_id
_entity_poly.type
_entity_poly.pdbx_seq_one_letter_code
_entity_poly.pdbx_strand_id
1 'polypeptide(L)'
;MFGVAYDDPSHFGENVRRGAGAGILVKFDHNRSMRGVGLPIEVDGNLTIKKDYYPWVHERFLSGYSKTVDLAGEGHIYLNFRALRARQIYFEPIFHSGFVVSSEGVKEKREGNFIKFTYPDGSVV
;
A
#
# COMPACT_ATOMS: atom_id res chain seq x y z
N MET A 1 -1.05 -4.57 14.68
CA MET A 1 -0.95 -4.14 13.28
C MET A 1 -1.88 -2.97 13.11
N PHE A 2 -1.42 -1.90 12.48
CA PHE A 2 -2.24 -0.74 12.11
C PHE A 2 -2.38 -0.75 10.60
N GLY A 3 -3.43 -0.16 10.05
CA GLY A 3 -3.58 -0.12 8.61
C GLY A 3 -4.80 0.67 8.20
N VAL A 4 -4.79 1.04 6.92
CA VAL A 4 -5.91 1.69 6.26
C VAL A 4 -6.29 0.82 5.08
N ALA A 5 -7.58 0.79 4.78
CA ALA A 5 -8.09 0.14 3.59
C ALA A 5 -9.26 0.95 3.05
N TYR A 6 -9.46 0.87 1.74
CA TYR A 6 -10.60 1.48 1.09
C TYR A 6 -11.83 0.59 1.28
N ASP A 7 -12.88 1.11 1.91
CA ASP A 7 -14.03 0.29 2.28
C ASP A 7 -15.03 0.13 1.13
N ASP A 8 -15.33 1.21 0.41
CA ASP A 8 -16.22 1.20 -0.76
C ASP A 8 -15.43 1.39 -2.07
N PRO A 9 -15.16 0.30 -2.83
CA PRO A 9 -14.43 0.39 -4.09
C PRO A 9 -15.27 0.91 -5.26
N SER A 10 -16.59 1.08 -5.12
CA SER A 10 -17.50 1.40 -6.23
C SER A 10 -17.19 2.75 -6.89
N HIS A 11 -16.56 3.68 -6.16
CA HIS A 11 -16.11 4.98 -6.67
C HIS A 11 -15.03 4.88 -7.76
N PHE A 12 -14.36 3.74 -7.90
CA PHE A 12 -13.29 3.52 -8.90
C PHE A 12 -13.78 2.84 -10.18
N GLY A 13 -15.10 2.64 -10.29
CA GLY A 13 -15.77 2.08 -11.45
C GLY A 13 -16.28 0.67 -11.23
N GLU A 14 -16.86 0.10 -12.28
CA GLU A 14 -17.50 -1.20 -12.23
C GLU A 14 -16.49 -2.33 -11.96
N ASN A 15 -16.93 -3.34 -11.21
CA ASN A 15 -16.18 -4.55 -10.90
C ASN A 15 -14.85 -4.34 -10.16
N VAL A 16 -14.58 -3.14 -9.64
CA VAL A 16 -13.43 -2.90 -8.77
C VAL A 16 -13.67 -3.56 -7.42
N ARG A 17 -12.71 -4.37 -6.98
CA ARG A 17 -12.72 -5.04 -5.67
C ARG A 17 -11.78 -4.36 -4.71
N ARG A 18 -12.06 -4.48 -3.41
CA ARG A 18 -11.12 -4.04 -2.36
C ARG A 18 -9.85 -4.91 -2.39
N GLY A 19 -8.70 -4.26 -2.38
CA GLY A 19 -7.39 -4.88 -2.23
C GLY A 19 -7.00 -5.13 -0.77
N ALA A 20 -5.73 -5.44 -0.54
CA ALA A 20 -5.18 -5.70 0.79
C ALA A 20 -5.00 -4.43 1.64
N GLY A 21 -4.93 -3.25 1.01
CA GLY A 21 -4.64 -1.97 1.67
C GLY A 21 -3.15 -1.79 1.98
N ALA A 22 -2.83 -0.80 2.82
CA ALA A 22 -1.46 -0.57 3.29
C ALA A 22 -1.40 -0.59 4.81
N GLY A 23 -0.44 -1.35 5.34
CA GLY A 23 -0.34 -1.63 6.76
C GLY A 23 0.97 -1.17 7.39
N ILE A 24 0.94 -1.13 8.72
CA ILE A 24 2.09 -0.87 9.57
C ILE A 24 2.19 -1.97 10.60
N LEU A 25 3.37 -2.56 10.67
CA LEU A 25 3.72 -3.56 11.63
C LEU A 25 4.66 -2.96 12.67
N VAL A 26 4.19 -2.87 13.91
CA VAL A 26 5.02 -2.46 15.04
C VAL A 26 5.35 -3.69 15.88
N LYS A 27 6.63 -3.86 16.18
CA LYS A 27 7.16 -4.96 16.98
C LYS A 27 7.75 -4.45 18.28
N PHE A 28 7.54 -5.23 19.32
CA PHE A 28 8.10 -4.99 20.65
C PHE A 28 9.14 -6.06 21.03
N ASP A 29 9.60 -6.82 20.03
CA ASP A 29 10.59 -7.88 20.17
C ASP A 29 11.65 -7.83 19.06
N HIS A 30 12.63 -8.73 19.14
CA HIS A 30 13.67 -8.89 18.11
C HIS A 30 13.27 -9.81 16.96
N ASN A 31 12.05 -10.34 16.94
CA ASN A 31 11.65 -11.33 15.93
C ASN A 31 11.59 -10.67 14.54
N ARG A 32 11.90 -11.41 13.47
CA ARG A 32 11.81 -10.90 12.10
C ARG A 32 10.39 -11.10 11.55
N SER A 33 9.88 -10.15 10.79
CA SER A 33 8.55 -10.30 10.16
C SER A 33 8.69 -11.10 8.88
N MET A 34 7.80 -12.07 8.65
CA MET A 34 7.67 -12.69 7.33
C MET A 34 6.90 -11.79 6.33
N ARG A 35 6.13 -10.82 6.83
CA ARG A 35 5.22 -9.98 6.02
C ARG A 35 5.77 -8.58 5.75
N GLY A 36 6.86 -8.23 6.42
CA GLY A 36 7.50 -6.93 6.28
C GLY A 36 8.54 -6.93 5.17
N VAL A 37 8.58 -5.86 4.37
CA VAL A 37 9.69 -5.62 3.44
C VAL A 37 10.83 -4.94 4.19
N GLY A 38 12.06 -5.42 3.98
CA GLY A 38 13.28 -4.79 4.51
C GLY A 38 13.58 -5.06 5.99
N LEU A 39 14.57 -4.32 6.50
CA LEU A 39 14.86 -4.25 7.93
C LEU A 39 13.85 -3.32 8.62
N PRO A 40 13.46 -3.60 9.89
CA PRO A 40 12.59 -2.69 10.62
C PRO A 40 13.28 -1.36 10.90
N ILE A 41 12.49 -0.29 10.94
CA ILE A 41 12.92 1.01 11.45
C ILE A 41 12.99 0.89 12.97
N GLU A 42 14.18 1.07 13.52
CA GLU A 42 14.40 1.05 14.97
C GLU A 42 13.88 2.35 15.60
N VAL A 43 13.10 2.21 16.68
CA VAL A 43 12.48 3.32 17.41
C VAL A 43 12.84 3.19 18.88
N ASP A 44 13.32 4.28 19.44
CA ASP A 44 13.55 4.38 20.87
C ASP A 44 12.44 5.18 21.56
N GLY A 45 11.71 4.54 22.48
CA GLY A 45 10.59 5.14 23.18
C GLY A 45 9.28 5.13 22.39
N ASN A 46 8.40 6.09 22.67
CA ASN A 46 7.05 6.14 22.08
C ASN A 46 7.11 6.40 20.57
N LEU A 47 6.16 5.81 19.83
CA LEU A 47 6.14 5.83 18.37
C LEU A 47 4.96 6.66 17.86
N THR A 48 5.24 7.71 17.10
CA THR A 48 4.24 8.44 16.31
C THR A 48 4.40 8.10 14.84
N ILE A 49 3.30 7.72 14.21
CA ILE A 49 3.28 7.28 12.82
C ILE A 49 2.27 8.13 12.05
N LYS A 50 2.82 8.95 11.16
CA LYS A 50 2.07 9.77 10.20
C LYS A 50 2.58 9.42 8.82
N LYS A 51 1.75 8.73 8.04
CA LYS A 51 2.12 8.25 6.70
C LYS A 51 1.02 8.57 5.71
N ASP A 52 1.45 8.90 4.50
CA ASP A 52 0.58 9.23 3.38
C ASP A 52 0.10 7.95 2.69
N TYR A 53 -1.18 7.93 2.36
CA TYR A 53 -1.86 6.84 1.67
C TYR A 53 -2.61 7.38 0.46
N TYR A 54 -2.38 6.76 -0.69
CA TYR A 54 -2.92 7.16 -1.99
C TYR A 54 -3.75 6.00 -2.57
N PRO A 55 -4.95 6.24 -3.10
CA PRO A 55 -5.68 5.20 -3.80
C PRO A 55 -4.88 4.68 -5.00
N TRP A 56 -4.75 3.37 -5.10
CA TRP A 56 -4.12 2.71 -6.25
C TRP A 56 -5.08 1.72 -6.88
N VAL A 57 -5.56 2.03 -8.08
CA VAL A 57 -6.39 1.13 -8.89
C VAL A 57 -5.49 0.25 -9.75
N HIS A 58 -5.47 -1.05 -9.49
CA HIS A 58 -4.67 -2.00 -10.23
C HIS A 58 -5.54 -2.91 -11.09
N GLU A 59 -5.28 -2.95 -12.39
CA GLU A 59 -5.92 -3.86 -13.33
C GLU A 59 -4.93 -4.91 -13.83
N ARG A 60 -5.35 -6.18 -13.80
CA ARG A 60 -4.54 -7.33 -14.20
C ARG A 60 -5.32 -8.18 -15.20
N PHE A 61 -4.64 -8.60 -16.27
CA PHE A 61 -5.23 -9.43 -17.33
C PHE A 61 -4.64 -10.85 -17.36
N LEU A 62 -3.33 -10.98 -17.12
CA LEU A 62 -2.68 -12.30 -17.10
C LEU A 62 -3.11 -13.12 -15.88
N SER A 63 -3.39 -14.41 -16.12
CA SER A 63 -3.92 -15.35 -15.12
C SER A 63 -5.35 -15.05 -14.66
N GLY A 64 -6.14 -14.38 -15.50
CA GLY A 64 -7.51 -13.98 -15.22
C GLY A 64 -7.63 -12.48 -15.02
N TYR A 65 -8.78 -11.93 -15.44
CA TYR A 65 -9.09 -10.52 -15.27
C TYR A 65 -9.40 -10.20 -13.80
N SER A 66 -8.79 -9.16 -13.27
CA SER A 66 -9.13 -8.59 -11.97
C SER A 66 -8.82 -7.10 -11.94
N LYS A 67 -9.68 -6.34 -11.27
CA LYS A 67 -9.48 -4.92 -10.98
C LYS A 67 -9.65 -4.68 -9.50
N THR A 68 -8.63 -4.14 -8.84
CA THR A 68 -8.65 -3.88 -7.40
C THR A 68 -8.32 -2.42 -7.10
N VAL A 69 -8.79 -1.93 -5.95
CA VAL A 69 -8.27 -0.71 -5.34
C VAL A 69 -7.53 -1.05 -4.05
N ASP A 70 -6.26 -0.72 -4.03
CA ASP A 70 -5.38 -0.78 -2.87
C ASP A 70 -5.06 0.64 -2.37
N LEU A 71 -4.29 0.71 -1.29
CA LEU A 71 -3.65 1.96 -0.88
C LEU A 71 -2.16 1.83 -1.12
N ALA A 72 -1.61 2.72 -1.93
CA ALA A 72 -0.17 2.89 -2.02
C ALA A 72 0.29 3.74 -0.83
N GLY A 73 1.39 3.31 -0.20
CA GLY A 73 2.02 4.01 0.90
C GLY A 73 3.46 3.57 1.06
N GLU A 74 4.15 4.18 2.01
CA GLU A 74 5.53 3.81 2.31
C GLU A 74 5.60 2.35 2.82
N GLY A 75 6.50 1.54 2.26
CA GLY A 75 6.67 0.13 2.66
C GLY A 75 5.95 -0.92 1.80
N HIS A 76 5.40 -0.52 0.64
CA HIS A 76 4.69 -1.37 -0.32
C HIS A 76 3.43 -2.02 0.30
N ILE A 77 3.59 -3.12 1.06
CA ILE A 77 2.48 -3.80 1.76
C ILE A 77 2.47 -3.45 3.26
N TYR A 78 3.65 -3.51 3.90
CA TYR A 78 3.79 -3.24 5.34
C TYR A 78 5.08 -2.50 5.66
N LEU A 79 4.95 -1.30 6.23
CA LEU A 79 6.07 -0.60 6.88
C LEU A 79 6.34 -1.18 8.26
N ASN A 80 7.61 -1.47 8.57
CA ASN A 80 7.98 -2.19 9.78
C ASN A 80 8.72 -1.28 10.76
N PHE A 81 8.26 -1.25 12.01
CA PHE A 81 8.92 -0.58 13.13
C PHE A 81 9.27 -1.60 14.21
N ARG A 82 10.42 -1.42 14.86
CA ARG A 82 10.79 -2.10 16.10
C ARG A 82 10.91 -1.06 17.20
N ALA A 83 10.02 -1.14 18.18
CA ALA A 83 9.85 -0.17 19.25
C ALA A 83 9.82 -0.87 20.61
N LEU A 84 10.94 -1.50 20.99
CA LEU A 84 11.05 -2.40 22.15
C LEU A 84 10.61 -1.75 23.47
N ARG A 85 10.71 -0.42 23.57
CA ARG A 85 10.43 0.36 24.78
C ARG A 85 9.23 1.29 24.65
N ALA A 86 8.49 1.23 23.54
CA ALA A 86 7.32 2.08 23.34
C ALA A 86 6.24 1.74 24.35
N ARG A 87 5.74 2.76 25.07
CA ARG A 87 4.56 2.65 25.93
C ARG A 87 3.30 3.18 25.25
N GLN A 88 3.48 4.06 24.27
CA GLN A 88 2.42 4.64 23.47
C GLN A 88 2.77 4.55 21.99
N ILE A 89 1.76 4.17 21.19
CA ILE A 89 1.79 4.27 19.74
C ILE A 89 0.67 5.23 19.33
N TYR A 90 1.02 6.26 18.57
CA TYR A 90 0.06 7.15 17.94
C TYR A 90 0.09 6.92 16.43
N PHE A 91 -1.06 6.57 15.85
CA PHE A 91 -1.22 6.30 14.42
C PHE A 91 -2.24 7.27 13.84
N GLU A 92 -1.79 8.10 12.90
CA GLU A 92 -2.59 9.11 12.21
C GLU A 92 -2.36 8.94 10.70
N PRO A 93 -3.25 8.21 10.00
CA PRO A 93 -3.13 8.05 8.55
C PRO A 93 -3.55 9.32 7.83
N ILE A 94 -2.73 9.75 6.87
CA ILE A 94 -3.03 10.89 6.00
C ILE A 94 -3.50 10.32 4.66
N PHE A 95 -4.78 10.48 4.37
CA PHE A 95 -5.40 9.89 3.19
C PHE A 95 -5.64 10.95 2.10
N HIS A 96 -5.05 10.71 0.92
CA HIS A 96 -5.09 11.63 -0.22
C HIS A 96 -6.06 11.14 -1.29
N SER A 97 -7.37 11.27 -1.03
CA SER A 97 -8.42 10.73 -1.91
C SER A 97 -8.37 11.25 -3.36
N GLY A 98 -7.88 12.48 -3.58
CA GLY A 98 -7.77 13.12 -4.89
C GLY A 98 -6.55 12.69 -5.71
N PHE A 99 -5.62 11.94 -5.13
CA PHE A 99 -4.37 11.54 -5.77
C PHE A 99 -4.41 10.05 -6.10
N VAL A 100 -5.21 9.70 -7.11
CA VAL A 100 -5.40 8.32 -7.55
C VAL A 100 -4.29 7.93 -8.54
N VAL A 101 -3.60 6.83 -8.25
CA VAL A 101 -2.71 6.16 -9.20
C VAL A 101 -3.48 5.01 -9.84
N SER A 102 -3.34 4.82 -11.14
CA SER A 102 -3.83 3.60 -11.80
C SER A 102 -2.68 2.82 -12.42
N SER A 103 -2.79 1.49 -12.45
CA SER A 103 -1.88 0.67 -13.23
C SER A 103 -2.59 -0.37 -14.07
N GLU A 104 -2.16 -0.47 -15.33
CA GLU A 104 -2.69 -1.40 -16.32
C GLU A 104 -1.65 -2.50 -16.57
N GLY A 105 -1.96 -3.71 -16.12
CA GLY A 105 -1.15 -4.89 -16.38
C GLY A 105 -1.10 -5.22 -17.87
N VAL A 106 -0.05 -5.94 -18.28
CA VAL A 106 0.06 -6.39 -19.67
C VAL A 106 -1.01 -7.46 -19.99
N LYS A 107 -1.47 -7.48 -21.24
CA LYS A 107 -2.42 -8.49 -21.75
C LYS A 107 -1.71 -9.74 -22.29
N GLU A 108 -0.46 -9.57 -22.71
CA GLU A 108 0.40 -10.63 -23.23
C GLU A 108 1.82 -10.45 -22.69
N LYS A 109 2.46 -11.57 -22.32
CA LYS A 109 3.86 -11.58 -21.87
C LYS A 109 4.79 -11.59 -23.08
N ARG A 110 5.29 -10.42 -23.45
CA ARG A 110 6.26 -10.21 -24.54
C ARG A 110 7.34 -9.24 -24.08
N GLU A 111 8.55 -9.38 -24.62
CA GLU A 111 9.64 -8.44 -24.36
C GLU A 111 9.23 -7.01 -24.76
N GLY A 112 9.52 -6.05 -23.88
CA GLY A 112 9.11 -4.64 -24.05
C GLY A 112 7.70 -4.31 -23.56
N ASN A 113 6.87 -5.31 -23.21
CA ASN A 113 5.58 -5.06 -22.56
C ASN A 113 5.76 -4.99 -21.05
N PHE A 114 5.54 -3.79 -20.50
CA PHE A 114 5.56 -3.55 -19.06
C PHE A 114 4.19 -3.06 -18.59
N ILE A 115 3.96 -3.21 -17.28
CA ILE A 115 2.85 -2.55 -16.62
C ILE A 115 2.96 -1.05 -16.85
N LYS A 116 1.85 -0.38 -17.13
CA LYS A 116 1.80 1.07 -17.28
C LYS A 116 1.22 1.67 -16.02
N PHE A 117 1.85 2.70 -15.48
CA PHE A 117 1.31 3.50 -14.38
C PHE A 117 0.85 4.85 -14.90
N THR A 118 -0.30 5.31 -14.43
CA THR A 118 -0.81 6.66 -14.68
C THR A 118 -0.96 7.37 -13.36
N TYR A 119 -0.36 8.56 -13.26
CA TYR A 119 -0.34 9.37 -12.05
C TYR A 119 -1.42 10.47 -12.07
N PRO A 120 -1.71 11.10 -10.93
CA PRO A 120 -2.75 12.14 -10.84
C PRO A 120 -2.52 13.35 -11.75
N ASP A 121 -1.27 13.61 -12.15
CA ASP A 121 -0.90 14.68 -13.08
C ASP A 121 -1.05 14.29 -14.56
N GLY A 122 -1.50 13.06 -14.85
CA GLY A 122 -1.65 12.51 -16.18
C GLY A 122 -0.37 11.93 -16.79
N SER A 123 0.76 11.98 -16.07
CA SER A 123 1.99 11.34 -16.53
C SER A 123 1.86 9.81 -16.57
N VAL A 124 2.55 9.19 -17.53
CA VAL A 124 2.54 7.74 -17.74
C VAL A 124 3.96 7.21 -17.75
N VAL A 125 4.21 6.14 -16.99
CA VAL A 125 5.51 5.44 -16.89
C VAL A 125 5.32 3.95 -17.15
#